data_AF-W7DD75-F1
#
_entry.id   AF-W7DD75-F1
#
_cell.length_a   1.000
_cell.length_b   1.000
_cell.length_c   1.000
_cell.angle_alpha   90.00
_cell.angle_beta   90.00
_cell.angle_gamma   90.00
#
_symmetry.space_group_name_H-M   'P 1'
#
loop_
_entity.id
_entity.type
_entity.pdbx_description
1 polymer ?
#
loop_
_entity_poly.entity_id
_entity_poly.type
_entity_poly.pdbx_seq_one_letter_code
_entity_poly.pdbx_strand_id
1 'polypeptide(L)' 'MNEPIFCPSCGEEMEKWDNTVYECPDCGVMIDSDIFEEEV' A
#
# COMPACT_ATOMS: atom_id res chain seq x y z
N MET A 1 1.76 6.90 -14.26
CA MET A 1 0.61 7.31 -13.43
C MET A 1 0.76 6.50 -12.16
N ASN A 2 0.86 7.12 -10.98
CA ASN A 2 0.88 6.36 -9.72
C ASN A 2 -0.57 5.94 -9.46
N GLU A 3 -0.85 4.65 -9.49
CA GLU A 3 -2.17 4.13 -9.13
C GLU A 3 -2.32 4.21 -7.60
N PRO A 4 -3.47 4.70 -7.09
CA PRO A 4 -3.73 4.72 -5.65
C PRO A 4 -3.82 3.29 -5.12
N ILE A 5 -3.11 3.00 -4.04
CA ILE A 5 -3.14 1.71 -3.36
C ILE A 5 -4.18 1.79 -2.25
N PHE A 6 -5.09 0.81 -2.22
CA PHE A 6 -6.13 0.73 -1.20
C PHE A 6 -5.82 -0.38 -0.20
N CYS A 7 -6.10 -0.12 1.07
CA CYS A 7 -5.91 -1.08 2.14
C CYS A 7 -6.84 -2.27 1.94
N PRO A 8 -6.32 -3.51 1.86
CA PRO A 8 -7.15 -4.70 1.65
C PRO A 8 -8.02 -5.05 2.87
N SER A 9 -7.72 -4.47 4.04
CA SER A 9 -8.47 -4.73 5.27
C SER A 9 -9.70 -3.84 5.45
N CYS A 10 -9.58 -2.56 5.08
CA CYS A 10 -10.61 -1.55 5.35
C CYS A 10 -11.06 -0.76 4.12
N GLY A 11 -10.34 -0.85 3.00
CA GLY A 11 -10.68 -0.18 1.74
C GLY A 11 -10.25 1.28 1.65
N GLU A 12 -9.60 1.83 2.69
CA GLU A 12 -9.09 3.21 2.70
C GLU A 12 -7.85 3.35 1.82
N GLU A 13 -7.63 4.53 1.24
CA GLU A 13 -6.41 4.83 0.47
C GLU A 13 -5.19 4.80 1.40
N MET A 14 -4.14 4.10 0.96
CA MET A 14 -2.91 3.97 1.72
C MET A 14 -1.92 5.08 1.38
N GLU A 15 -1.20 5.51 2.39
CA GLU A 15 -0.15 6.53 2.25
C GLU A 15 1.21 5.85 2.10
N LYS A 16 2.07 6.44 1.27
CA LYS A 16 3.44 5.96 1.11
C LYS A 16 4.26 6.37 2.32
N TRP A 17 4.58 5.40 3.18
CA TRP A 17 5.38 5.61 4.38
C TRP A 17 6.89 5.61 4.07
N ASP A 18 7.34 4.68 3.24
CA ASP A 18 8.73 4.59 2.77
C ASP A 18 8.76 4.30 1.27
N ASN A 19 9.94 4.33 0.64
CA ASN A 19 10.12 4.08 -0.79
C ASN A 19 9.50 2.75 -1.24
N THR A 20 9.47 1.76 -0.34
CA THR A 20 8.92 0.43 -0.58
C THR A 20 7.77 0.06 0.35
N VAL A 21 7.24 0.98 1.16
CA VAL A 21 6.23 0.64 2.18
C VAL A 21 5.06 1.60 2.11
N TYR A 22 3.86 1.03 2.14
CA TYR A 22 2.59 1.75 2.26
C TYR A 22 1.96 1.46 3.62
N GLU A 23 1.48 2.49 4.29
CA GLU A 23 0.79 2.39 5.58
C GLU A 23 -0.66 2.88 5.42
N CYS A 24 -1.59 2.15 6.01
CA CYS A 24 -2.97 2.58 6.09
C CYS A 24 -3.17 3.48 7.33
N PRO A 25 -3.58 4.75 7.17
CA PRO A 25 -3.70 5.69 8.28
C PRO A 25 -4.85 5.36 9.25
N ASP A 26 -5.86 4.62 8.80
CA ASP A 26 -7.01 4.22 9.63
C ASP A 26 -6.71 2.93 10.42
N CYS A 27 -6.11 1.96 9.73
CA CYS A 27 -6.01 0.58 10.20
C CYS A 27 -4.62 0.23 10.76
N GLY A 28 -3.59 1.04 10.43
CA GLY A 28 -2.19 0.82 10.79
C GLY A 28 -1.53 -0.37 10.07
N VAL A 29 -2.19 -0.92 9.05
CA VAL A 29 -1.66 -2.03 8.25
C VAL A 29 -0.56 -1.49 7.34
N MET A 30 0.58 -2.18 7.31
CA MET A 30 1.71 -1.87 6.44
C MET A 30 1.88 -2.95 5.37
N ILE A 31 2.13 -2.54 4.13
CA ILE A 31 2.28 -3.44 2.97
C ILE A 31 3.50 -2.99 2.17
N ASP A 32 4.36 -3.95 1.80
CA ASP A 32 5.52 -3.67 0.96
C ASP A 32 5.13 -3.54 -0.52
N SER A 33 5.73 -2.57 -1.22
CA SER A 33 5.53 -2.31 -2.64
C SER A 33 6.00 -3.45 -3.52
N ASP A 34 7.00 -4.20 -3.04
CA ASP A 34 7.58 -5.34 -3.77
C ASP A 34 6.58 -6.48 -3.93
N ILE A 35 5.52 -6.52 -3.11
CA ILE A 35 4.41 -7.49 -3.22
C ILE A 35 3.57 -7.23 -4.49
N PHE A 36 3.64 -6.02 -5.05
CA PHE A 36 2.94 -5.67 -6.29
C PHE A 36 3.78 -5.92 -7.56
N GLU A 37 5.06 -6.31 -7.43
CA GLU A 37 5.98 -6.57 -8.56
C GLU A 37 6.15 -8.06 -8.92
N GLU A 38 5.27 -8.96 -8.48
CA GLU A 38 5.24 -10.34 -9.01
C GLU A 38 4.23 -10.52 -10.15
N GLU A 39 4.56 -10.02 -11.36
CA GLU A 39 4.20 -10.65 -12.65
C GLU A 39 5.23 -10.27 -13.74
N VAL A 40 6.24 -11.13 -13.96
CA VAL A 40 7.02 -11.22 -15.21
C VAL A 40 6.78 -12.56 -15.91
#